data_AF-F5IY19-F1
#
_entry.id   AF-F5IY19-F1
#
_cell.length_a   1.000
_cell.length_b   1.000
_cell.length_c   1.000
_cell.angle_alpha   90.00
_cell.angle_beta   90.00
_cell.angle_gamma   90.00
#
_symmetry.space_group_name_H-M   'P 1'
#
loop_
_entity.id
_entity.type
_entity.pdbx_description
1 polymer ?
#
loop_
_entity_poly.entity_id
_entity_poly.type
_entity_poly.pdbx_seq_one_letter_code
_entity_poly.pdbx_strand_id
1 'polypeptide(L)'
;MRKYKHKLSDLTENDIWREPIIPFYGNMGQPETVQDLENRKAYTERIKEIREDIKHGTLAITSEGKIIAIKGEPVEITFILPFKPRRPAGGFRIMYEYANRLAKRGFKIQLMYPIRTRYMKYRLPYSIRCMLSKIEGFKRDIWFDFEPNITMSYVPRVEDKYIPDADVVIATWWSTVLEMGSLNISKGKKINLIQGFENWEGHEDLLFASYDMKDTVNVVVASYLKNIVSKYTKNRVELIENGIDNTKYYIKDKIEDRNPLSVAMTYSIQEIKGSKYGLEALKLVKEAIPELHVELFGISPCPDELPEWIRYFREPDDLCDLYNRNAIFISNSFTEGFGLVSVESMFCGCALICTDIEGHQEYAFEGKTALLVEVRNVKQMADRIIYLIRNNDYRISLAKKGHEYVQRFRWDNAIEKMEKVIESL
;
A
#
# COMPACT_ATOMS: atom_id res chain seq x y z
N MET A 1 -4.85 29.46 0.87
CA MET A 1 -5.16 29.45 -0.58
C MET A 1 -4.66 30.71 -1.24
N ARG A 2 -3.44 30.68 -1.82
CA ARG A 2 -3.09 31.63 -2.88
C ARG A 2 -4.01 31.31 -4.06
N LYS A 3 -5.08 32.08 -4.20
CA LYS A 3 -6.04 31.98 -5.30
C LYS A 3 -5.27 32.09 -6.62
N TYR A 4 -5.57 31.17 -7.54
CA TYR A 4 -5.42 31.36 -8.98
C TYR A 4 -5.84 32.78 -9.34
N LYS A 5 -4.85 33.65 -9.55
CA LYS A 5 -5.04 35.02 -10.05
C LYS A 5 -4.52 35.08 -11.48
N HIS A 6 -5.10 34.25 -12.33
CA HIS A 6 -5.49 34.70 -13.65
C HIS A 6 -7.00 34.52 -13.72
N LYS A 7 -7.70 35.65 -13.93
CA LYS A 7 -9.15 35.69 -13.99
C LYS A 7 -9.61 34.88 -15.20
N LEU A 8 -10.48 33.90 -14.97
CA LEU A 8 -11.32 33.27 -16.00
C LEU A 8 -12.25 34.28 -16.72
N SER A 9 -12.25 35.57 -16.34
CA SER A 9 -13.08 36.62 -16.94
C SER A 9 -12.51 37.26 -18.21
N ASP A 10 -11.34 36.83 -18.67
CA ASP A 10 -10.71 37.34 -19.90
C ASP A 10 -10.85 36.38 -21.09
N LEU A 11 -11.59 35.27 -20.91
CA LEU A 11 -12.01 34.38 -21.98
C LEU A 11 -13.46 34.71 -22.33
N THR A 12 -13.69 35.07 -23.59
CA THR A 12 -15.03 35.39 -24.09
C THR A 12 -15.74 34.11 -24.53
N GLU A 13 -17.08 34.13 -24.61
CA GLU A 13 -17.91 33.02 -25.13
C GLU A 13 -17.50 32.54 -26.53
N ASN A 14 -16.65 33.29 -27.25
CA ASN A 14 -16.09 32.92 -28.56
C ASN A 14 -14.82 32.05 -28.49
N ASP A 15 -14.27 31.79 -27.30
CA ASP A 15 -13.04 31.00 -27.11
C ASP A 15 -13.32 29.50 -26.90
N ILE A 16 -14.59 29.08 -27.02
CA ILE A 16 -15.02 27.70 -26.84
C ILE A 16 -15.53 27.14 -28.18
N TRP A 17 -14.78 26.17 -28.71
CA TRP A 17 -15.09 25.29 -29.86
C TRP A 17 -14.95 25.85 -31.29
N ARG A 18 -13.89 25.42 -31.97
CA ARG A 18 -14.00 24.69 -33.24
C ARG A 18 -12.99 23.53 -33.24
N GLU A 19 -13.49 22.31 -33.39
CA GLU A 19 -12.68 21.11 -33.53
C GLU A 19 -11.67 21.24 -34.69
N PRO A 20 -10.47 20.64 -34.59
CA PRO A 20 -9.95 19.85 -35.66
C PRO A 20 -10.34 18.40 -35.36
N ILE A 21 -11.45 17.94 -35.94
CA ILE A 21 -11.61 16.51 -36.23
C ILE A 21 -10.41 16.20 -37.13
N ILE A 22 -9.38 15.53 -36.62
CA ILE A 22 -8.48 14.77 -37.49
C ILE A 22 -9.28 13.51 -37.79
N PRO A 23 -9.85 13.34 -39.00
CA PRO A 23 -10.61 12.15 -39.29
C PRO A 23 -9.60 11.01 -39.32
N PHE A 24 -9.79 10.01 -38.48
CA PHE A 24 -9.17 8.71 -38.72
C PHE A 24 -9.90 8.14 -39.94
N TYR A 25 -9.38 8.42 -41.14
CA TYR A 25 -9.82 7.73 -42.34
C TYR A 25 -9.32 6.30 -42.26
N GLY A 26 -10.01 5.45 -41.50
CA GLY A 26 -9.98 4.03 -41.78
C GLY A 26 -10.47 3.87 -43.22
N ASN A 27 -9.72 3.13 -44.05
CA ASN A 27 -10.04 2.93 -45.46
C ASN A 27 -11.53 2.58 -45.61
N MET A 28 -12.35 3.52 -46.10
CA MET A 28 -13.78 3.29 -46.29
C MET A 28 -13.94 2.14 -47.29
N GLY A 29 -14.37 0.97 -46.80
CA GLY A 29 -14.65 -0.20 -47.62
C GLY A 29 -13.93 -1.50 -47.24
N GLN A 30 -13.10 -1.53 -46.19
CA GLN A 30 -12.55 -2.79 -45.65
C GLN A 30 -13.07 -3.07 -44.23
N PRO A 31 -13.29 -4.34 -43.84
CA PRO A 31 -13.67 -4.69 -42.47
C PRO A 31 -12.56 -4.30 -41.48
N GLU A 32 -12.92 -3.60 -40.40
CA GLU A 32 -12.01 -3.18 -39.33
C GLU A 32 -11.32 -4.40 -38.70
N THR A 33 -10.00 -4.32 -38.50
CA THR A 33 -9.25 -5.36 -37.79
C THR A 33 -9.36 -5.18 -36.27
N VAL A 34 -9.03 -6.22 -35.50
CA VAL A 34 -8.96 -6.14 -34.03
C VAL A 34 -7.99 -5.04 -33.58
N GLN A 35 -6.88 -4.86 -34.30
CA GLN A 35 -5.90 -3.82 -34.02
C GLN A 35 -6.47 -2.41 -34.22
N ASP A 36 -7.35 -2.22 -35.22
CA ASP A 36 -8.00 -0.92 -35.48
C ASP A 36 -8.95 -0.54 -34.34
N LEU A 37 -9.68 -1.53 -33.80
CA LEU A 37 -10.56 -1.36 -32.64
C LEU A 37 -9.77 -1.03 -31.36
N GLU A 38 -8.63 -1.69 -31.14
CA GLU A 38 -7.74 -1.41 -30.00
C GLU A 38 -7.13 0.00 -30.09
N ASN A 39 -6.65 0.39 -31.27
CA ASN A 39 -6.10 1.72 -31.51
C ASN A 39 -7.15 2.80 -31.29
N ARG A 40 -8.40 2.57 -31.72
CA ARG A 40 -9.52 3.49 -31.50
C ARG A 40 -9.92 3.60 -30.03
N LYS A 41 -9.88 2.49 -29.29
CA LYS A 41 -10.12 2.47 -27.85
C LYS A 41 -9.02 3.24 -27.09
N ALA A 42 -7.75 3.01 -27.43
CA ALA A 42 -6.62 3.74 -26.86
C ALA A 42 -6.68 5.24 -27.17
N TYR A 43 -7.04 5.61 -28.40
CA TYR A 43 -7.25 6.99 -28.80
C TYR A 43 -8.39 7.66 -28.00
N THR A 44 -9.50 6.95 -27.82
CA THR A 44 -10.67 7.46 -27.07
C THR A 44 -10.33 7.68 -25.60
N GLU A 45 -9.60 6.76 -24.96
CA GLU A 45 -9.13 6.95 -23.58
C GLU A 45 -8.14 8.11 -23.47
N ARG A 46 -7.21 8.23 -24.41
CA ARG A 46 -6.27 9.36 -24.43
C ARG A 46 -6.97 10.72 -24.55
N ILE A 47 -8.06 10.81 -25.30
CA ILE A 47 -8.87 12.03 -25.40
C ILE A 47 -9.61 12.32 -24.08
N LYS A 48 -10.05 11.30 -23.34
CA LYS A 48 -10.65 11.50 -22.01
C LYS A 48 -9.62 12.03 -21.00
N GLU A 49 -8.41 11.47 -20.99
CA GLU A 49 -7.29 11.95 -20.17
C GLU A 49 -7.00 13.42 -20.44
N ILE A 50 -6.83 13.79 -21.72
CA ILE A 50 -6.56 15.18 -22.13
C ILE A 50 -7.70 16.13 -21.70
N ARG A 51 -8.96 15.69 -21.76
CA ARG A 51 -10.10 16.51 -21.33
C ARG A 51 -10.13 16.72 -19.82
N GLU A 52 -9.82 15.69 -19.04
CA GLU A 52 -9.68 15.85 -17.59
C GLU A 52 -8.48 16.75 -17.27
N ASP A 53 -7.34 16.57 -17.92
CA ASP A 53 -6.17 17.45 -17.77
C ASP A 53 -6.47 18.93 -18.08
N ILE A 54 -7.25 19.20 -19.13
CA ILE A 54 -7.70 20.57 -19.45
C ILE A 54 -8.65 21.11 -18.36
N LYS A 55 -9.57 20.29 -17.87
CA LYS A 55 -10.51 20.65 -16.80
C LYS A 55 -9.80 20.89 -15.45
N HIS A 56 -8.72 20.17 -15.20
CA HIS A 56 -7.85 20.33 -14.02
C HIS A 56 -6.83 21.47 -14.19
N GLY A 57 -6.76 22.11 -15.37
CA GLY A 57 -5.85 23.22 -15.64
C GLY A 57 -4.38 22.79 -15.71
N THR A 58 -4.10 21.51 -15.98
CA THR A 58 -2.74 20.99 -16.24
C THR A 58 -2.37 21.11 -17.72
N LEU A 59 -3.38 21.17 -18.60
CA LEU A 59 -3.23 21.46 -20.03
C LEU A 59 -4.11 22.68 -20.43
N ALA A 60 -3.63 23.47 -21.38
CA ALA A 60 -4.38 24.52 -22.07
C ALA A 60 -4.36 24.24 -23.56
N ILE A 61 -5.37 24.73 -24.27
CA ILE A 61 -5.36 24.82 -25.73
C ILE A 61 -4.97 26.25 -26.09
N THR A 62 -3.91 26.43 -26.88
CA THR A 62 -3.52 27.74 -27.39
C THR A 62 -4.54 28.25 -28.40
N SER A 63 -4.50 29.55 -28.71
CA SER A 63 -5.29 30.14 -29.80
C SER A 63 -5.05 29.51 -31.18
N GLU A 64 -3.95 28.76 -31.35
CA GLU A 64 -3.62 27.99 -32.56
C GLU A 64 -4.11 26.52 -32.50
N GLY A 65 -4.85 26.12 -31.47
CA GLY A 65 -5.33 24.75 -31.29
C GLY A 65 -4.27 23.76 -30.78
N LYS A 66 -3.11 24.21 -30.30
CA LYS A 66 -2.09 23.34 -29.72
C LYS A 66 -2.37 23.08 -28.25
N ILE A 67 -2.26 21.83 -27.82
CA ILE A 67 -2.31 21.49 -26.40
C ILE A 67 -0.94 21.78 -25.79
N ILE A 68 -0.90 22.68 -24.80
CA ILE A 68 0.29 23.04 -24.04
C ILE A 68 0.09 22.67 -22.57
N ALA A 69 1.15 22.25 -21.89
CA ALA A 69 1.08 22.05 -20.45
C ALA A 69 1.10 23.40 -19.72
N ILE A 70 0.09 23.63 -18.87
CA ILE A 70 0.10 24.74 -17.92
C ILE A 70 0.83 24.24 -16.68
N LYS A 71 2.07 24.68 -16.47
CA LYS A 71 2.76 24.44 -15.20
C LYS A 71 2.22 25.41 -14.15
N GLY A 72 1.16 24.99 -13.45
CA GLY A 72 0.91 25.49 -12.10
C GLY A 72 2.08 25.16 -11.17
N GLU A 73 2.21 25.86 -10.04
CA GLU A 73 3.11 25.39 -8.99
C GLU A 73 2.64 24.00 -8.54
N PRO A 74 3.54 23.00 -8.44
CA PRO A 74 3.16 21.65 -8.03
C PRO A 74 2.61 21.68 -6.61
N VAL A 75 1.54 20.91 -6.38
CA VAL A 75 0.96 20.74 -5.04
C VAL A 75 2.04 20.20 -4.09
N GLU A 76 2.27 20.91 -3.00
CA GLU A 76 3.27 20.55 -1.98
C GLU A 76 2.66 19.66 -0.90
N ILE A 77 3.25 18.48 -0.69
CA ILE A 77 2.79 17.50 0.30
C ILE A 77 3.92 17.21 1.30
N THR A 78 3.64 17.45 2.57
CA THR A 78 4.53 17.09 3.68
C THR A 78 4.03 15.81 4.37
N PHE A 79 4.84 14.76 4.35
CA PHE A 79 4.65 13.56 5.16
C PHE A 79 5.38 13.69 6.49
N ILE A 80 4.65 13.53 7.60
CA ILE A 80 5.19 13.47 8.95
C ILE A 80 5.22 12.02 9.39
N LEU A 81 6.42 11.47 9.53
CA LEU A 81 6.64 10.09 9.94
C LEU A 81 7.19 10.05 11.37
N PRO A 82 6.90 9.03 12.19
CA PRO A 82 7.21 9.08 13.62
C PRO A 82 8.71 9.09 13.93
N PHE A 83 9.57 8.59 13.05
CA PHE A 83 11.03 8.63 13.12
C PHE A 83 11.62 8.16 11.79
N LYS A 84 12.94 8.30 11.59
CA LYS A 84 13.61 7.70 10.43
C LYS A 84 13.92 6.20 10.67
N PRO A 85 13.30 5.27 9.93
CA PRO A 85 13.58 3.84 10.03
C PRO A 85 14.94 3.48 9.42
N ARG A 86 15.75 2.69 10.14
CA ARG A 86 17.04 2.18 9.65
C ARG A 86 16.97 0.78 9.04
N ARG A 87 15.81 0.13 9.11
CA ARG A 87 15.55 -1.22 8.64
C ARG A 87 14.18 -1.26 7.97
N PRO A 88 13.93 -2.23 7.06
CA PRO A 88 12.62 -2.44 6.48
C PRO A 88 11.52 -2.55 7.54
N ALA A 89 10.45 -1.78 7.35
CA ALA A 89 9.27 -1.79 8.19
C ALA A 89 8.02 -1.57 7.32
N GLY A 90 7.03 -2.45 7.46
CA GLY A 90 5.85 -2.48 6.57
C GLY A 90 5.10 -1.14 6.51
N GLY A 91 4.81 -0.54 7.66
CA GLY A 91 4.10 0.74 7.72
C GLY A 91 4.88 1.89 7.07
N PHE A 92 6.20 1.92 7.22
CA PHE A 92 7.04 2.91 6.55
C PHE A 92 7.13 2.67 5.04
N ARG A 93 7.20 1.41 4.61
CA ARG A 93 7.19 1.04 3.19
C ARG A 93 5.95 1.61 2.50
N ILE A 94 4.76 1.44 3.07
CA ILE A 94 3.53 2.01 2.49
C ILE A 94 3.61 3.53 2.32
N MET A 95 4.08 4.25 3.34
CA MET A 95 4.22 5.71 3.27
C MET A 95 5.23 6.15 2.19
N TYR A 96 6.35 5.45 2.07
CA TYR A 96 7.36 5.73 1.07
C TYR A 96 6.89 5.40 -0.34
N GLU A 97 6.10 4.34 -0.51
CA GLU A 97 5.52 3.97 -1.79
C GLU A 97 4.46 4.99 -2.26
N TYR A 98 3.65 5.54 -1.34
CA TYR A 98 2.81 6.71 -1.63
C TYR A 98 3.64 7.93 -2.02
N ALA A 99 4.68 8.25 -1.25
CA ALA A 99 5.57 9.38 -1.54
C ALA A 99 6.20 9.28 -2.94
N ASN A 100 6.78 8.13 -3.29
CA ASN A 100 7.34 7.88 -4.62
C ASN A 100 6.29 8.01 -5.74
N ARG A 101 5.10 7.43 -5.56
CA ARG A 101 4.07 7.43 -6.60
C ARG A 101 3.45 8.80 -6.80
N LEU A 102 3.20 9.55 -5.72
CA LEU A 102 2.78 10.95 -5.83
C LEU A 102 3.88 11.81 -6.47
N ALA A 103 5.14 11.60 -6.09
CA ALA A 103 6.26 12.31 -6.71
C ALA A 103 6.35 12.06 -8.23
N LYS A 104 6.13 10.81 -8.68
CA LYS A 104 6.04 10.44 -10.12
C LYS A 104 4.88 11.11 -10.85
N ARG A 105 3.79 11.39 -10.14
CA ARG A 105 2.62 12.11 -10.67
C ARG A 105 2.74 13.63 -10.59
N GLY A 106 3.91 14.15 -10.20
CA GLY A 106 4.25 15.58 -10.28
C GLY A 106 4.05 16.36 -8.99
N PHE A 107 3.62 15.72 -7.90
CA PHE A 107 3.54 16.35 -6.58
C PHE A 107 4.94 16.63 -6.03
N LYS A 108 5.08 17.75 -5.31
CA LYS A 108 6.34 18.07 -4.61
C LYS A 108 6.28 17.48 -3.20
N ILE A 109 7.11 16.47 -2.97
CA ILE A 109 7.05 15.67 -1.74
C ILE A 109 8.18 16.03 -0.78
N GLN A 110 7.82 16.16 0.49
CA GLN A 110 8.76 16.28 1.60
C GLN A 110 8.46 15.25 2.69
N LEU A 111 9.48 14.48 3.08
CA LEU A 111 9.41 13.59 4.24
C LEU A 111 10.08 14.27 5.44
N MET A 112 9.36 14.32 6.56
CA MET A 112 9.85 14.90 7.80
C MET A 112 9.90 13.88 8.92
N TYR A 113 11.05 13.84 9.58
CA TYR A 113 11.33 12.93 10.68
C TYR A 113 11.57 13.73 11.98
N PRO A 114 10.60 13.81 12.89
CA PRO A 114 10.80 14.41 14.19
C PRO A 114 11.83 13.60 14.98
N ILE A 115 12.83 14.31 15.50
CA ILE A 115 13.80 13.75 16.41
C ILE A 115 13.05 13.34 17.67
N ARG A 116 12.13 14.17 18.18
CA ARG A 116 11.24 13.86 19.29
C ARG A 116 9.77 13.81 18.85
N THR A 117 9.16 12.65 19.08
CA THR A 117 7.77 12.32 18.87
C THR A 117 7.18 12.00 20.23
N ARG A 118 6.00 12.53 20.53
CA ARG A 118 5.35 12.27 21.83
C ARG A 118 5.07 10.78 21.99
N TYR A 119 5.09 10.32 23.25
CA TYR A 119 4.83 8.93 23.66
C TYR A 119 5.82 7.86 23.17
N MET A 120 6.71 8.18 22.22
CA MET A 120 7.75 7.25 21.78
C MET A 120 8.90 7.15 22.79
N LYS A 121 9.33 5.92 23.09
CA LYS A 121 10.50 5.66 23.95
C LYS A 121 11.79 5.68 23.11
N TYR A 122 12.81 6.35 23.62
CA TYR A 122 14.12 6.46 22.96
C TYR A 122 15.22 5.84 23.80
N ARG A 123 16.07 5.04 23.17
CA ARG A 123 17.27 4.49 23.81
C ARG A 123 18.36 5.55 24.05
N LEU A 124 18.47 6.55 23.17
CA LEU A 124 19.50 7.58 23.22
C LEU A 124 18.94 8.93 23.72
N PRO A 125 19.72 9.70 24.52
CA PRO A 125 19.41 11.07 24.89
C PRO A 125 19.13 11.97 23.68
N TYR A 126 18.30 12.99 23.87
CA TYR A 126 17.89 13.91 22.79
C TYR A 126 19.06 14.65 22.14
N SER A 127 20.04 15.11 22.93
CA SER A 127 21.24 15.80 22.42
C SER A 127 22.05 14.91 21.48
N ILE A 128 22.25 13.64 21.83
CA ILE A 128 22.94 12.65 21.00
C ILE A 128 22.18 12.42 19.70
N ARG A 129 20.85 12.29 19.77
CA ARG A 129 20.01 12.12 18.57
C ARG A 129 20.07 13.34 17.64
N CYS A 130 20.10 14.55 18.17
CA CYS A 130 20.29 15.77 17.38
C CYS A 130 21.67 15.85 16.71
N MET A 131 22.70 15.33 17.36
CA MET A 131 24.03 15.24 16.75
C MET A 131 24.01 14.21 15.60
N LEU A 132 23.47 13.02 15.86
CA LEU A 132 23.36 11.95 14.86
C LEU A 132 22.54 12.38 13.64
N SER A 133 21.44 13.12 13.81
CA SER A 133 20.61 13.59 12.70
C SER A 133 21.34 14.55 11.75
N LYS A 134 22.40 15.24 12.22
CA LYS A 134 23.24 16.11 11.38
C LYS A 134 24.28 15.33 10.58
N ILE A 135 24.64 14.13 11.03
CA ILE A 135 25.69 13.29 10.43
C ILE A 135 25.09 12.25 9.48
N GLU A 136 23.94 11.66 9.85
CA GLU A 136 23.32 10.53 9.15
C GLU A 136 22.94 10.86 7.69
N GLY A 137 22.55 12.11 7.42
CA GLY A 137 22.14 12.55 6.09
C GLY A 137 20.98 11.73 5.49
N PHE A 138 20.74 11.94 4.19
CA PHE A 138 19.64 11.30 3.44
C PHE A 138 20.08 10.74 2.08
N LYS A 139 21.39 10.74 1.80
CA LYS A 139 21.87 10.56 0.42
C LYS A 139 21.69 9.17 -0.16
N ARG A 140 21.39 8.12 0.63
CA ARG A 140 20.95 6.77 0.20
C ARG A 140 20.36 6.05 1.40
N ASP A 141 19.04 5.87 1.44
CA ASP A 141 18.43 4.95 2.41
C ASP A 141 18.68 3.53 1.90
N ILE A 142 19.44 2.75 2.68
CA ILE A 142 20.01 1.46 2.26
C ILE A 142 18.93 0.43 1.87
N TRP A 143 17.68 0.66 2.28
CA TRP A 143 16.60 -0.32 2.14
C TRP A 143 15.41 0.14 1.29
N PHE A 144 15.38 1.39 0.81
CA PHE A 144 14.29 1.90 -0.01
C PHE A 144 14.79 2.92 -1.03
N ASP A 145 14.42 2.73 -2.30
CA ASP A 145 14.80 3.62 -3.40
C ASP A 145 13.78 4.75 -3.53
N PHE A 146 14.23 6.00 -3.36
CA PHE A 146 13.37 7.18 -3.45
C PHE A 146 13.51 7.89 -4.78
N GLU A 147 12.40 8.47 -5.25
CA GLU A 147 12.43 9.39 -6.38
C GLU A 147 13.33 10.60 -6.09
N PRO A 148 14.13 11.06 -7.08
CA PRO A 148 15.17 12.07 -6.85
C PRO A 148 14.63 13.45 -6.47
N ASN A 149 13.35 13.73 -6.71
CA ASN A 149 12.66 14.97 -6.35
C ASN A 149 12.05 14.94 -4.93
N ILE A 150 12.14 13.82 -4.20
CA ILE A 150 11.70 13.75 -2.80
C ILE A 150 12.74 14.41 -1.91
N THR A 151 12.29 15.35 -1.09
CA THR A 151 13.14 15.98 -0.07
C THR A 151 12.92 15.34 1.29
N MET A 152 13.98 15.27 2.09
CA MET A 152 13.92 14.68 3.43
C MET A 152 14.63 15.56 4.44
N SER A 153 14.07 15.65 5.65
CA SER A 153 14.68 16.43 6.71
C SER A 153 14.35 15.89 8.10
N TYR A 154 15.27 16.12 9.03
CA TYR A 154 14.99 15.97 10.45
C TYR A 154 14.44 17.28 11.01
N VAL A 155 13.42 17.17 11.85
CA VAL A 155 12.88 18.31 12.61
C VAL A 155 12.99 18.02 14.11
N PRO A 156 13.17 19.02 14.98
CA PRO A 156 13.22 18.78 16.44
C PRO A 156 11.99 18.03 16.98
N ARG A 157 10.81 18.42 16.52
CA ARG A 157 9.47 17.91 16.86
C ARG A 157 8.45 18.51 15.89
N VAL A 158 7.21 18.03 15.92
CA VAL A 158 6.12 18.52 15.07
C VAL A 158 5.52 19.80 15.67
N GLU A 159 5.92 20.96 15.15
CA GLU A 159 5.43 22.28 15.54
C GLU A 159 5.51 23.26 14.36
N ASP A 160 4.67 24.31 14.37
CA ASP A 160 4.57 25.27 13.25
C ASP A 160 5.89 25.91 12.82
N LYS A 161 6.83 26.12 13.75
CA LYS A 161 8.15 26.71 13.46
C LYS A 161 9.10 25.77 12.72
N TYR A 162 8.82 24.46 12.74
CA TYR A 162 9.70 23.43 12.17
C TYR A 162 9.08 22.76 10.95
N ILE A 163 7.75 22.71 10.88
CA ILE A 163 7.02 22.21 9.71
C ILE A 163 6.81 23.38 8.73
N PRO A 164 7.22 23.27 7.46
CA PRO A 164 7.01 24.32 6.47
C PRO A 164 5.53 24.40 6.09
N ASP A 165 5.18 25.51 5.45
CA ASP A 165 3.86 25.62 4.82
C ASP A 165 3.82 24.67 3.62
N ALA A 166 2.67 24.05 3.40
CA ALA A 166 2.41 23.08 2.33
C ALA A 166 0.92 23.14 1.97
N ASP A 167 0.51 22.51 0.87
CA ASP A 167 -0.90 22.39 0.50
C ASP A 167 -1.58 21.28 1.31
N VAL A 168 -0.86 20.17 1.53
CA VAL A 168 -1.33 19.01 2.29
C VAL A 168 -0.25 18.53 3.26
N VAL A 169 -0.68 18.15 4.47
CA VAL A 169 0.14 17.46 5.45
C VAL A 169 -0.48 16.10 5.79
N ILE A 170 0.34 15.05 5.72
CA ILE A 170 -0.08 13.66 5.94
C ILE A 170 0.71 13.09 7.12
N ALA A 171 0.00 12.63 8.15
CA ALA A 171 0.58 11.88 9.27
C ALA A 171 -0.02 10.47 9.33
N THR A 172 0.59 9.56 10.09
CA THR A 172 0.13 8.15 10.15
C THR A 172 -0.09 7.65 11.58
N TRP A 173 0.95 7.66 12.42
CA TRP A 173 0.85 7.17 13.80
C TRP A 173 0.02 8.13 14.67
N TRP A 174 -0.88 7.61 15.51
CA TRP A 174 -1.83 8.43 16.29
C TRP A 174 -1.16 9.62 17.02
N SER A 175 0.04 9.42 17.57
CA SER A 175 0.78 10.50 18.25
C SER A 175 1.22 11.61 17.30
N THR A 176 1.71 11.25 16.10
CA THR A 176 2.05 12.25 15.06
C THR A 176 0.83 12.97 14.53
N VAL A 177 -0.34 12.31 14.52
CA VAL A 177 -1.62 12.91 14.10
C VAL A 177 -2.11 13.92 15.14
N LEU A 178 -1.97 13.64 16.43
CA LEU A 178 -2.29 14.62 17.49
C LEU A 178 -1.42 15.88 17.36
N GLU A 179 -0.13 15.71 17.07
CA GLU A 179 0.78 16.85 16.84
C GLU A 179 0.45 17.58 15.53
N MET A 180 0.21 16.87 14.43
CA MET A 180 -0.20 17.44 13.14
C MET A 180 -1.52 18.20 13.25
N GLY A 181 -2.51 17.66 13.96
CA GLY A 181 -3.81 18.28 14.13
C GLY A 181 -3.74 19.63 14.86
N SER A 182 -2.69 19.84 15.66
CA SER A 182 -2.41 21.10 16.37
C SER A 182 -1.71 22.16 15.50
N LEU A 183 -1.25 21.80 14.29
CA LEU A 183 -0.60 22.74 13.38
C LEU A 183 -1.59 23.76 12.80
N ASN A 184 -1.07 24.96 12.52
CA ASN A 184 -1.81 26.03 11.86
C ASN A 184 -2.28 25.63 10.45
N ILE A 185 -3.37 26.25 10.00
CA ILE A 185 -3.94 26.00 8.66
C ILE A 185 -2.97 26.31 7.51
N SER A 186 -1.93 27.13 7.74
CA SER A 186 -0.88 27.40 6.74
C SER A 186 -0.01 26.18 6.45
N LYS A 187 0.02 25.18 7.34
CA LYS A 187 0.80 23.95 7.20
C LYS A 187 0.15 22.92 6.28
N GLY A 188 -1.02 23.25 5.73
CA GLY A 188 -1.73 22.42 4.77
C GLY A 188 -2.96 21.75 5.35
N LYS A 189 -3.78 21.23 4.45
CA LYS A 189 -4.96 20.44 4.77
C LYS A 189 -4.50 19.07 5.29
N LYS A 190 -5.20 18.54 6.29
CA LYS A 190 -4.69 17.45 7.11
C LYS A 190 -5.27 16.11 6.66
N ILE A 191 -4.38 15.14 6.43
CA ILE A 191 -4.75 13.73 6.21
C ILE A 191 -4.15 12.89 7.33
N ASN A 192 -5.00 12.13 8.00
CA ASN A 192 -4.60 11.05 8.90
C ASN A 192 -4.64 9.73 8.13
N LEU A 193 -3.48 9.14 7.82
CA LEU A 193 -3.36 7.87 7.11
C LEU A 193 -3.20 6.70 8.09
N ILE A 194 -4.31 6.05 8.41
CA ILE A 194 -4.45 5.02 9.45
C ILE A 194 -4.18 3.63 8.85
N GLN A 195 -3.06 3.03 9.24
CA GLN A 195 -2.59 1.75 8.69
C GLN A 195 -3.02 0.51 9.50
N GLY A 196 -3.51 0.71 10.72
CA GLY A 196 -3.91 -0.35 11.63
C GLY A 196 -4.61 0.21 12.87
N PHE A 197 -5.16 -0.69 13.69
CA PHE A 197 -5.72 -0.30 14.97
C PHE A 197 -4.60 -0.28 16.02
N GLU A 198 -4.15 0.92 16.37
CA GLU A 198 -2.86 1.13 17.03
C GLU A 198 -2.87 1.07 18.57
N ASN A 199 -3.63 0.12 19.13
CA ASN A 199 -3.90 0.05 20.58
C ASN A 199 -2.84 -0.71 21.41
N TRP A 200 -1.68 -1.02 20.83
CA TRP A 200 -0.68 -1.90 21.44
C TRP A 200 0.22 -1.24 22.52
N GLU A 201 0.31 0.10 22.58
CA GLU A 201 1.14 0.80 23.60
C GLU A 201 0.34 1.36 24.79
N GLY A 202 -0.95 1.04 24.88
CA GLY A 202 -1.90 1.75 25.74
C GLY A 202 -2.31 3.10 25.14
N HIS A 203 -2.97 3.95 25.93
CA HIS A 203 -3.49 5.27 25.50
C HIS A 203 -4.62 5.23 24.46
N GLU A 204 -5.56 4.28 24.58
CA GLU A 204 -6.72 4.20 23.68
C GLU A 204 -7.50 5.53 23.58
N ASP A 205 -7.64 6.26 24.68
CA ASP A 205 -8.28 7.60 24.65
C ASP A 205 -7.57 8.57 23.68
N LEU A 206 -6.24 8.52 23.61
CA LEU A 206 -5.45 9.36 22.70
C LEU A 206 -5.48 8.85 21.26
N LEU A 207 -5.52 7.53 21.07
CA LEU A 207 -5.77 6.92 19.77
C LEU A 207 -7.12 7.36 19.20
N PHE A 208 -8.19 7.26 19.99
CA PHE A 208 -9.52 7.71 19.58
C PHE A 208 -9.59 9.23 19.38
N ALA A 209 -8.93 10.02 20.24
CA ALA A 209 -8.83 11.46 20.04
C ALA A 209 -8.11 11.82 18.72
N SER A 210 -7.14 11.03 18.28
CA SER A 210 -6.44 11.25 17.01
C SER A 210 -7.35 11.12 15.78
N TYR A 211 -8.46 10.37 15.89
CA TYR A 211 -9.43 10.21 14.79
C TYR A 211 -10.31 11.45 14.60
N ASP A 212 -10.52 12.27 15.63
CA ASP A 212 -11.40 13.44 15.60
C ASP A 212 -10.65 14.78 15.57
N MET A 213 -9.41 14.78 15.08
CA MET A 213 -8.66 16.03 14.93
C MET A 213 -9.38 16.98 13.96
N LYS A 214 -9.49 18.25 14.37
CA LYS A 214 -10.20 19.28 13.60
C LYS A 214 -9.67 19.39 12.16
N ASP A 215 -10.57 19.55 11.19
CA ASP A 215 -10.29 19.76 9.77
C ASP A 215 -9.36 18.68 9.16
N THR A 216 -9.48 17.44 9.65
CA THR A 216 -8.66 16.31 9.21
C THR A 216 -9.51 15.29 8.47
N VAL A 217 -9.06 14.83 7.31
CA VAL A 217 -9.65 13.69 6.62
C VAL A 217 -8.94 12.42 7.07
N ASN A 218 -9.70 11.43 7.51
CA ASN A 218 -9.16 10.13 7.87
C ASN A 218 -9.16 9.23 6.64
N VAL A 219 -7.98 8.74 6.24
CA VAL A 219 -7.81 7.72 5.22
C VAL A 219 -7.44 6.43 5.94
N VAL A 220 -8.26 5.39 5.80
CA VAL A 220 -8.04 4.07 6.40
C VAL A 220 -7.69 3.05 5.33
N VAL A 221 -6.86 2.07 5.68
CA VAL A 221 -6.39 1.06 4.72
C VAL A 221 -7.26 -0.20 4.65
N ALA A 222 -8.26 -0.33 5.51
CA ALA A 222 -9.10 -1.52 5.62
C ALA A 222 -10.54 -1.16 6.05
N SER A 223 -11.50 -1.97 5.65
CA SER A 223 -12.92 -1.76 5.93
C SER A 223 -13.25 -1.84 7.43
N TYR A 224 -12.62 -2.77 8.16
CA TYR A 224 -12.81 -2.86 9.62
C TYR A 224 -12.31 -1.58 10.34
N LEU A 225 -11.20 -1.00 9.88
CA LEU A 225 -10.71 0.29 10.38
C LEU A 225 -11.69 1.42 10.09
N LYS A 226 -12.32 1.43 8.91
CA LYS A 226 -13.37 2.40 8.59
C LYS A 226 -14.50 2.33 9.61
N ASN A 227 -14.94 1.11 9.96
CA ASN A 227 -16.00 0.89 10.93
C ASN A 227 -15.62 1.33 12.34
N ILE A 228 -14.36 1.13 12.75
CA ILE A 228 -13.85 1.61 14.04
C ILE A 228 -13.80 3.13 14.04
N VAL A 229 -13.04 3.73 13.12
CA VAL A 229 -12.77 5.17 13.06
C VAL A 229 -14.06 5.97 12.94
N SER A 230 -15.02 5.52 12.13
CA SER A 230 -16.31 6.22 11.93
C SER A 230 -17.16 6.33 13.21
N LYS A 231 -16.89 5.51 14.25
CA LYS A 231 -17.58 5.63 15.55
C LYS A 231 -17.06 6.79 16.40
N TYR A 232 -15.82 7.22 16.16
CA TYR A 232 -15.11 8.18 17.00
C TYR A 232 -14.93 9.55 16.35
N THR A 233 -15.43 9.75 15.13
CA THR A 233 -15.31 11.04 14.45
C THR A 233 -16.52 11.39 13.59
N LYS A 234 -16.77 12.68 13.44
CA LYS A 234 -17.68 13.23 12.42
C LYS A 234 -16.95 13.68 11.15
N ASN A 235 -15.62 13.63 11.17
CA ASN A 235 -14.80 13.94 10.01
C ASN A 235 -15.04 12.94 8.89
N ARG A 236 -14.67 13.35 7.67
CA ARG A 236 -14.69 12.48 6.50
C ARG A 236 -13.75 11.29 6.70
N VAL A 237 -14.26 10.08 6.42
CA VAL A 237 -13.50 8.82 6.47
C VAL A 237 -13.51 8.11 5.11
N GLU A 238 -12.34 7.99 4.51
CA GLU A 238 -12.13 7.39 3.19
C GLU A 238 -11.39 6.06 3.29
N LEU A 239 -11.84 5.06 2.53
CA LEU A 239 -11.18 3.76 2.45
C LEU A 239 -10.26 3.72 1.23
N ILE A 240 -8.95 3.65 1.47
CA ILE A 240 -7.94 3.42 0.44
C ILE A 240 -7.13 2.19 0.81
N GLU A 241 -7.50 1.07 0.20
CA GLU A 241 -6.85 -0.22 0.41
C GLU A 241 -5.35 -0.15 0.10
N ASN A 242 -4.55 -0.95 0.82
CA ASN A 242 -3.11 -0.99 0.59
C ASN A 242 -2.79 -1.45 -0.84
N GLY A 243 -1.78 -0.79 -1.42
CA GLY A 243 -1.26 -1.15 -2.74
C GLY A 243 -0.23 -2.28 -2.69
N ILE A 244 -0.33 -3.19 -3.64
CA ILE A 244 0.65 -4.21 -3.99
C ILE A 244 1.29 -3.80 -5.31
N ASP A 245 2.61 -3.96 -5.38
CA ASP A 245 3.36 -3.69 -6.59
C ASP A 245 3.26 -4.87 -7.55
N ASN A 246 2.36 -4.78 -8.51
CA ASN A 246 2.13 -5.81 -9.51
C ASN A 246 3.23 -5.87 -10.58
N THR A 247 4.24 -4.98 -10.53
CA THR A 247 5.47 -5.12 -11.33
C THR A 247 6.49 -6.01 -10.62
N LYS A 248 6.41 -6.10 -9.28
CA LYS A 248 7.20 -6.99 -8.44
C LYS A 248 6.53 -8.34 -8.23
N TYR A 249 5.25 -8.36 -7.92
CA TYR A 249 4.48 -9.57 -7.59
C TYR A 249 3.50 -9.90 -8.71
N TYR A 250 3.79 -10.97 -9.43
CA TYR A 250 3.00 -11.46 -10.55
C TYR A 250 3.20 -12.97 -10.73
N ILE A 251 2.35 -13.59 -11.53
CA ILE A 251 2.48 -15.00 -11.91
C ILE A 251 3.60 -15.11 -12.96
N LYS A 252 4.71 -15.74 -12.58
CA LYS A 252 5.79 -16.20 -13.47
C LYS A 252 5.49 -17.60 -13.99
N ASP A 253 5.17 -18.52 -13.08
CA ASP A 253 4.89 -19.92 -13.37
C ASP A 253 3.39 -20.20 -13.32
N LYS A 254 2.86 -20.93 -14.31
CA LYS A 254 1.44 -21.29 -14.37
C LYS A 254 0.99 -21.99 -13.10
N ILE A 255 -0.16 -21.59 -12.55
CA ILE A 255 -0.70 -22.11 -11.28
C ILE A 255 -0.90 -23.64 -11.35
N GLU A 256 -1.29 -24.12 -12.51
CA GLU A 256 -1.59 -25.53 -12.85
C GLU A 256 -0.35 -26.42 -12.77
N ASP A 257 0.81 -25.89 -13.15
CA ASP A 257 2.06 -26.65 -13.30
C ASP A 257 2.82 -26.75 -11.95
N ARG A 258 2.37 -26.04 -10.91
CA ARG A 258 3.03 -26.02 -9.60
C ARG A 258 2.81 -27.32 -8.84
N ASN A 259 3.88 -27.79 -8.18
CA ASN A 259 3.82 -28.97 -7.32
C ASN A 259 2.84 -28.72 -6.14
N PRO A 260 1.72 -29.46 -6.01
CA PRO A 260 0.77 -29.24 -4.91
C PRO A 260 1.39 -29.47 -3.52
N LEU A 261 2.52 -30.18 -3.43
CA LEU A 261 3.24 -30.47 -2.19
C LEU A 261 4.13 -29.32 -1.68
N SER A 262 4.24 -28.20 -2.40
CA SER A 262 5.04 -27.04 -1.97
C SER A 262 4.22 -26.01 -1.19
N VAL A 263 4.63 -25.78 0.06
CA VAL A 263 3.96 -24.87 0.99
C VAL A 263 4.95 -23.80 1.48
N ALA A 264 4.56 -22.53 1.37
CA ALA A 264 5.30 -21.41 1.92
C ALA A 264 4.63 -20.82 3.16
N MET A 265 5.44 -20.29 4.09
CA MET A 265 4.96 -19.58 5.26
C MET A 265 5.98 -18.50 5.69
N THR A 266 5.49 -17.34 6.13
CA THR A 266 6.37 -16.36 6.79
C THR A 266 6.70 -16.82 8.21
N TYR A 267 7.99 -16.81 8.56
CA TYR A 267 8.47 -17.06 9.91
C TYR A 267 8.83 -15.75 10.62
N SER A 268 8.34 -15.63 11.85
CA SER A 268 8.64 -14.53 12.76
C SER A 268 8.69 -15.01 14.21
N ILE A 269 9.62 -14.47 14.99
CA ILE A 269 9.67 -14.66 16.45
C ILE A 269 8.56 -13.93 17.20
N GLN A 270 7.87 -12.99 16.54
CA GLN A 270 6.77 -12.26 17.17
C GLN A 270 5.58 -13.21 17.33
N GLU A 271 5.10 -13.36 18.57
CA GLU A 271 4.01 -14.28 18.91
C GLU A 271 2.76 -14.02 18.07
N ILE A 272 2.44 -12.76 17.77
CA ILE A 272 1.28 -12.34 16.97
C ILE A 272 1.25 -12.93 15.55
N LYS A 273 2.39 -13.39 15.01
CA LYS A 273 2.47 -14.03 13.68
C LYS A 273 2.15 -15.52 13.71
N GLY A 274 2.03 -16.11 14.90
CA GLY A 274 1.59 -17.48 15.08
C GLY A 274 2.52 -18.54 14.47
N SER A 275 3.79 -18.23 14.16
CA SER A 275 4.73 -19.13 13.48
C SER A 275 4.83 -20.50 14.16
N LYS A 276 4.75 -20.54 15.49
CA LYS A 276 4.73 -21.77 16.29
C LYS A 276 3.60 -22.71 15.85
N TYR A 277 2.38 -22.20 15.73
CA TYR A 277 1.19 -22.97 15.36
C TYR A 277 1.27 -23.45 13.91
N GLY A 278 1.81 -22.62 13.03
CA GLY A 278 2.08 -23.00 11.65
C GLY A 278 3.09 -24.15 11.53
N LEU A 279 4.21 -24.07 12.28
CA LEU A 279 5.21 -25.14 12.33
C LEU A 279 4.62 -26.46 12.87
N GLU A 280 3.80 -26.40 13.92
CA GLU A 280 3.10 -27.58 14.47
C GLU A 280 2.15 -28.19 13.42
N ALA A 281 1.42 -27.37 12.68
CA ALA A 281 0.51 -27.85 11.63
C ALA A 281 1.28 -28.51 10.48
N LEU A 282 2.40 -27.92 10.06
CA LEU A 282 3.27 -28.48 9.01
C LEU A 282 3.88 -29.83 9.43
N LYS A 283 4.18 -30.03 10.72
CA LYS A 283 4.63 -31.35 11.23
C LYS A 283 3.54 -32.41 11.07
N LEU A 284 2.28 -32.09 11.43
CA LEU A 284 1.16 -33.01 11.21
C LEU A 284 0.94 -33.32 9.72
N VAL A 285 1.10 -32.33 8.84
CA VAL A 285 1.02 -32.55 7.39
C VAL A 285 2.16 -33.45 6.92
N LYS A 286 3.39 -33.24 7.43
CA LYS A 286 4.55 -34.07 7.08
C LYS A 286 4.37 -35.53 7.48
N GLU A 287 3.75 -35.79 8.63
CA GLU A 287 3.40 -37.15 9.07
C GLU A 287 2.40 -37.82 8.13
N ALA A 288 1.39 -37.07 7.65
CA ALA A 288 0.39 -37.57 6.72
C ALA A 288 0.85 -37.62 5.25
N ILE A 289 1.82 -36.79 4.88
CA ILE A 289 2.34 -36.57 3.53
C ILE A 289 3.88 -36.45 3.60
N PRO A 290 4.59 -37.58 3.61
CA PRO A 290 6.06 -37.61 3.74
C PRO A 290 6.82 -36.82 2.67
N GLU A 291 6.22 -36.59 1.49
CA GLU A 291 6.79 -35.85 0.36
C GLU A 291 6.62 -34.33 0.45
N LEU A 292 6.00 -33.81 1.53
CA LEU A 292 5.80 -32.38 1.73
C LEU A 292 7.12 -31.59 1.65
N HIS A 293 7.10 -30.49 0.89
CA HIS A 293 8.18 -29.51 0.76
C HIS A 293 7.73 -28.18 1.38
N VAL A 294 8.56 -27.63 2.27
CA VAL A 294 8.24 -26.37 2.95
C VAL A 294 9.35 -25.36 2.79
N GLU A 295 8.95 -24.13 2.45
CA GLU A 295 9.83 -22.97 2.47
C GLU A 295 9.31 -21.93 3.47
N LEU A 296 10.16 -21.60 4.44
CA LEU A 296 9.94 -20.52 5.38
C LEU A 296 10.75 -19.31 4.97
N PHE A 297 10.23 -18.12 5.22
CA PHE A 297 11.00 -16.90 5.00
C PHE A 297 10.67 -15.80 6.00
N GLY A 298 11.60 -14.88 6.22
CA GLY A 298 11.36 -13.73 7.09
C GLY A 298 12.64 -13.01 7.47
N ILE A 299 12.50 -12.02 8.35
CA ILE A 299 13.64 -11.23 8.87
C ILE A 299 14.22 -11.80 10.16
N SER A 300 13.51 -12.75 10.78
CA SER A 300 13.92 -13.34 12.05
C SER A 300 15.16 -14.23 11.87
N PRO A 301 15.92 -14.50 12.93
CA PRO A 301 16.89 -15.60 12.91
C PRO A 301 16.20 -16.92 12.56
N CYS A 302 16.93 -17.84 11.92
CA CYS A 302 16.46 -19.22 11.75
C CYS A 302 16.16 -19.81 13.15
N PRO A 303 15.00 -20.49 13.36
CA PRO A 303 14.78 -21.19 14.61
C PRO A 303 15.81 -22.31 14.81
N ASP A 304 16.31 -22.47 16.04
CA ASP A 304 17.39 -23.40 16.37
C ASP A 304 17.05 -24.87 16.07
N GLU A 305 15.79 -25.26 16.26
CA GLU A 305 15.29 -26.64 16.09
C GLU A 305 14.44 -26.80 14.82
N LEU A 306 14.80 -26.12 13.73
CA LEU A 306 14.08 -26.26 12.46
C LEU A 306 14.38 -27.64 11.82
N PRO A 307 13.37 -28.46 11.51
CA PRO A 307 13.59 -29.75 10.85
C PRO A 307 14.27 -29.60 9.48
N GLU A 308 15.17 -30.52 9.14
CA GLU A 308 15.96 -30.47 7.89
C GLU A 308 15.11 -30.45 6.61
N TRP A 309 13.90 -30.98 6.66
CA TRP A 309 12.97 -30.99 5.52
C TRP A 309 12.29 -29.63 5.27
N ILE A 310 12.53 -28.63 6.13
CA ILE A 310 12.08 -27.26 5.96
C ILE A 310 13.25 -26.37 5.56
N ARG A 311 13.11 -25.65 4.44
CA ARG A 311 14.11 -24.68 3.99
C ARG A 311 13.77 -23.31 4.54
N TYR A 312 14.75 -22.59 5.11
CA TYR A 312 14.55 -21.22 5.61
C TYR A 312 15.35 -20.20 4.80
N PHE A 313 14.67 -19.14 4.37
CA PHE A 313 15.26 -18.00 3.67
C PHE A 313 15.16 -16.75 4.53
N ARG A 314 16.29 -16.30 5.07
CA ARG A 314 16.36 -15.05 5.81
C ARG A 314 16.53 -13.89 4.85
N GLU A 315 15.63 -12.91 4.91
CA GLU A 315 15.66 -11.69 4.09
C GLU A 315 15.83 -11.99 2.59
N PRO A 316 14.95 -12.80 1.97
CA PRO A 316 15.12 -13.22 0.57
C PRO A 316 15.05 -12.03 -0.39
N ASP A 317 15.93 -12.04 -1.39
CA ASP A 317 16.01 -10.98 -2.41
C ASP A 317 14.81 -10.97 -3.37
N ASP A 318 14.32 -12.16 -3.77
CA ASP A 318 13.17 -12.32 -4.68
C ASP A 318 12.04 -13.13 -4.03
N LEU A 319 11.14 -12.42 -3.36
CA LEU A 319 9.91 -12.99 -2.83
C LEU A 319 8.94 -13.46 -3.93
N CYS A 320 8.97 -12.84 -5.12
CA CYS A 320 8.09 -13.21 -6.22
C CYS A 320 8.44 -14.61 -6.72
N ASP A 321 9.73 -14.93 -6.88
CA ASP A 321 10.19 -16.29 -7.20
C ASP A 321 9.79 -17.30 -6.11
N LEU A 322 10.00 -16.95 -4.84
CA LEU A 322 9.60 -17.80 -3.70
C LEU A 322 8.11 -18.13 -3.74
N TYR A 323 7.23 -17.16 -3.97
CA TYR A 323 5.81 -17.43 -4.08
C TYR A 323 5.47 -18.25 -5.33
N ASN A 324 6.12 -18.00 -6.47
CA ASN A 324 5.80 -18.70 -7.72
C ASN A 324 6.14 -20.19 -7.69
N ARG A 325 7.22 -20.58 -7.02
CA ARG A 325 7.57 -22.00 -6.84
C ARG A 325 6.77 -22.73 -5.74
N ASN A 326 5.98 -22.00 -4.95
CA ASN A 326 5.10 -22.57 -3.94
C ASN A 326 3.63 -22.58 -4.39
N ALA A 327 2.97 -23.71 -4.21
CA ALA A 327 1.58 -23.92 -4.61
C ALA A 327 0.58 -23.38 -3.58
N ILE A 328 0.93 -23.44 -2.30
CA ILE A 328 0.11 -23.05 -1.16
C ILE A 328 0.89 -22.07 -0.30
N PHE A 329 0.22 -21.02 0.19
CA PHE A 329 0.77 -20.13 1.21
C PHE A 329 -0.12 -20.16 2.46
N ILE A 330 0.50 -20.25 3.64
CA ILE A 330 -0.22 -20.25 4.92
C ILE A 330 0.13 -19.02 5.77
N SER A 331 -0.91 -18.41 6.37
CA SER A 331 -0.77 -17.32 7.35
C SER A 331 -1.45 -17.69 8.67
N ASN A 332 -0.67 -17.66 9.76
CA ASN A 332 -1.10 -18.13 11.09
C ASN A 332 -1.31 -16.99 12.10
N SER A 333 -1.32 -15.75 11.63
CA SER A 333 -1.35 -14.56 12.48
C SER A 333 -2.58 -14.50 13.38
N PHE A 334 -2.42 -13.98 14.59
CA PHE A 334 -3.53 -13.71 15.52
C PHE A 334 -4.16 -12.35 15.25
N THR A 335 -3.39 -11.45 14.67
CA THR A 335 -3.83 -10.12 14.26
C THR A 335 -2.94 -9.63 13.12
N GLU A 336 -3.54 -8.88 12.21
CA GLU A 336 -2.90 -8.20 11.10
C GLU A 336 -3.64 -6.89 10.87
N GLY A 337 -2.92 -5.86 10.39
CA GLY A 337 -3.59 -4.69 9.79
C GLY A 337 -4.27 -5.12 8.49
N PHE A 338 -3.46 -5.31 7.45
CA PHE A 338 -3.93 -5.84 6.15
C PHE A 338 -3.25 -7.17 5.76
N GLY A 339 -2.16 -7.58 6.42
CA GLY A 339 -1.48 -8.83 6.08
C GLY A 339 -0.91 -8.87 4.66
N LEU A 340 -0.11 -7.86 4.29
CA LEU A 340 0.46 -7.68 2.94
C LEU A 340 1.04 -8.96 2.34
N VAL A 341 1.75 -9.76 3.13
CA VAL A 341 2.43 -10.97 2.66
C VAL A 341 1.45 -12.02 2.11
N SER A 342 0.28 -12.19 2.74
CA SER A 342 -0.76 -13.07 2.22
C SER A 342 -1.25 -12.59 0.85
N VAL A 343 -1.48 -11.28 0.70
CA VAL A 343 -1.94 -10.68 -0.56
C VAL A 343 -0.86 -10.76 -1.64
N GLU A 344 0.41 -10.49 -1.30
CA GLU A 344 1.56 -10.69 -2.20
C GLU A 344 1.61 -12.14 -2.72
N SER A 345 1.40 -13.14 -1.85
CA SER A 345 1.36 -14.55 -2.27
C SER A 345 0.20 -14.85 -3.23
N MET A 346 -0.97 -14.25 -3.02
CA MET A 346 -2.13 -14.39 -3.91
C MET A 346 -1.88 -13.71 -5.27
N PHE A 347 -1.21 -12.54 -5.30
CA PHE A 347 -0.75 -11.89 -6.54
C PHE A 347 0.18 -12.81 -7.33
N CYS A 348 1.02 -13.59 -6.64
CA CYS A 348 1.90 -14.57 -7.25
C CYS A 348 1.24 -15.95 -7.49
N GLY A 349 -0.07 -16.11 -7.24
CA GLY A 349 -0.82 -17.32 -7.60
C GLY A 349 -0.77 -18.47 -6.59
N CYS A 350 -0.39 -18.22 -5.34
CA CYS A 350 -0.54 -19.22 -4.27
C CYS A 350 -2.01 -19.41 -3.88
N ALA A 351 -2.41 -20.64 -3.56
CA ALA A 351 -3.66 -20.88 -2.83
C ALA A 351 -3.46 -20.49 -1.36
N LEU A 352 -4.29 -19.59 -0.85
CA LEU A 352 -4.16 -19.07 0.51
C LEU A 352 -4.95 -19.93 1.52
N ILE A 353 -4.30 -20.28 2.63
CA ILE A 353 -4.94 -20.71 3.86
C ILE A 353 -4.54 -19.72 4.96
N CYS A 354 -5.51 -19.14 5.67
CA CYS A 354 -5.19 -18.18 6.71
C CYS A 354 -6.16 -18.22 7.89
N THR A 355 -5.74 -17.64 9.01
CA THR A 355 -6.61 -17.46 10.18
C THR A 355 -7.77 -16.50 9.90
N ASP A 356 -8.93 -16.75 10.48
CA ASP A 356 -10.10 -15.87 10.39
C ASP A 356 -9.97 -14.69 11.35
N ILE A 357 -9.30 -13.63 10.89
CA ILE A 357 -9.03 -12.39 11.64
C ILE A 357 -9.37 -11.18 10.76
N GLU A 358 -9.70 -10.04 11.39
CA GLU A 358 -10.18 -8.83 10.70
C GLU A 358 -9.31 -8.42 9.52
N GLY A 359 -7.98 -8.40 9.68
CA GLY A 359 -7.06 -8.03 8.61
C GLY A 359 -7.03 -8.99 7.42
N HIS A 360 -7.35 -10.28 7.61
CA HIS A 360 -7.47 -11.24 6.52
C HIS A 360 -8.84 -11.17 5.83
N GLN A 361 -9.90 -10.80 6.55
CA GLN A 361 -11.27 -10.73 6.03
C GLN A 361 -11.46 -9.70 4.90
N GLU A 362 -10.49 -8.81 4.67
CA GLU A 362 -10.47 -7.89 3.53
C GLU A 362 -10.33 -8.61 2.17
N TYR A 363 -9.75 -9.82 2.15
CA TYR A 363 -9.49 -10.59 0.93
C TYR A 363 -9.66 -12.10 1.03
N ALA A 364 -9.72 -12.66 2.23
CA ALA A 364 -9.88 -14.08 2.46
C ALA A 364 -11.35 -14.42 2.76
N PHE A 365 -12.04 -14.99 1.76
CA PHE A 365 -13.42 -15.44 1.87
C PHE A 365 -13.45 -16.96 1.71
N GLU A 366 -13.96 -17.66 2.74
CA GLU A 366 -14.02 -19.12 2.80
C GLU A 366 -14.57 -19.73 1.51
N GLY A 367 -13.76 -20.58 0.87
CA GLY A 367 -14.09 -21.32 -0.34
C GLY A 367 -14.22 -20.48 -1.62
N LYS A 368 -14.02 -19.16 -1.53
CA LYS A 368 -14.07 -18.24 -2.68
C LYS A 368 -12.68 -17.77 -3.08
N THR A 369 -11.90 -17.25 -2.13
CA THR A 369 -10.55 -16.70 -2.38
C THR A 369 -9.48 -17.33 -1.49
N ALA A 370 -9.88 -17.95 -0.37
CA ALA A 370 -8.99 -18.62 0.57
C ALA A 370 -9.73 -19.73 1.34
N LEU A 371 -9.00 -20.52 2.11
CA LEU A 371 -9.56 -21.33 3.20
C LEU A 371 -9.23 -20.70 4.55
N LEU A 372 -10.24 -20.55 5.40
CA LEU A 372 -10.14 -19.95 6.71
C LEU A 372 -9.98 -21.01 7.80
N VAL A 373 -9.19 -20.67 8.82
CA VAL A 373 -9.01 -21.46 10.04
C VAL A 373 -9.15 -20.60 11.29
N GLU A 374 -9.56 -21.19 12.40
CA GLU A 374 -9.58 -20.52 13.69
C GLU A 374 -8.15 -20.22 14.17
N VAL A 375 -7.99 -19.09 14.84
CA VAL A 375 -6.73 -18.70 15.46
C VAL A 375 -6.26 -19.80 16.41
N ARG A 376 -4.98 -20.21 16.27
CA ARG A 376 -4.32 -21.28 17.06
C ARG A 376 -4.84 -22.70 16.81
N ASN A 377 -5.71 -22.92 15.83
CA ASN A 377 -6.23 -24.25 15.51
C ASN A 377 -5.28 -25.02 14.57
N VAL A 378 -4.26 -25.63 15.18
CA VAL A 378 -3.20 -26.41 14.49
C VAL A 378 -3.78 -27.50 13.61
N LYS A 379 -4.75 -28.27 14.14
CA LYS A 379 -5.34 -29.40 13.43
C LYS A 379 -6.10 -28.93 12.18
N GLN A 380 -6.90 -27.88 12.31
CA GLN A 380 -7.65 -27.34 11.18
C GLN A 380 -6.71 -26.81 10.09
N MET A 381 -5.63 -26.11 10.46
CA MET A 381 -4.60 -25.69 9.50
C MET A 381 -4.00 -26.89 8.75
N ALA A 382 -3.61 -27.94 9.47
CA ALA A 382 -3.09 -29.17 8.87
C ALA A 382 -4.11 -29.83 7.92
N ASP A 383 -5.37 -29.98 8.36
CA ASP A 383 -6.44 -30.57 7.57
C ASP A 383 -6.70 -29.79 6.26
N ARG A 384 -6.67 -28.45 6.30
CA ARG A 384 -6.85 -27.60 5.12
C ARG A 384 -5.68 -27.70 4.14
N ILE A 385 -4.44 -27.76 4.64
CA ILE A 385 -3.25 -27.98 3.80
C ILE A 385 -3.36 -29.34 3.09
N ILE A 386 -3.63 -30.40 3.85
CA ILE A 386 -3.82 -31.75 3.32
C ILE A 386 -4.95 -31.78 2.28
N TYR A 387 -6.05 -31.08 2.54
CA TYR A 387 -7.17 -30.98 1.62
C TYR A 387 -6.76 -30.33 0.28
N LEU A 388 -6.04 -29.21 0.30
CA LEU A 388 -5.56 -28.57 -0.93
C LEU A 388 -4.54 -29.43 -1.69
N ILE A 389 -3.67 -30.15 -0.98
CA ILE A 389 -2.71 -31.08 -1.59
C ILE A 389 -3.45 -32.21 -2.33
N ARG A 390 -4.46 -32.81 -1.67
CA ARG A 390 -5.21 -33.96 -2.22
C ARG A 390 -6.22 -33.56 -3.30
N ASN A 391 -6.67 -32.32 -3.33
CA ASN A 391 -7.67 -31.80 -4.27
C ASN A 391 -7.05 -30.71 -5.15
N ASN A 392 -6.09 -31.08 -6.01
CA ASN A 392 -5.30 -30.12 -6.79
C ASN A 392 -6.15 -29.23 -7.71
N ASP A 393 -7.22 -29.76 -8.33
CA ASP A 393 -8.12 -28.94 -9.16
C ASP A 393 -8.81 -27.84 -8.36
N TYR A 394 -9.21 -28.16 -7.12
CA TYR A 394 -9.78 -27.18 -6.20
C TYR A 394 -8.73 -26.16 -5.75
N ARG A 395 -7.50 -26.59 -5.44
CA ARG A 395 -6.37 -25.69 -5.15
C ARG A 395 -6.14 -24.70 -6.29
N ILE A 396 -6.10 -25.17 -7.54
CA ILE A 396 -5.91 -24.33 -8.73
C ILE A 396 -7.08 -23.34 -8.87
N SER A 397 -8.32 -23.80 -8.73
CA SER A 397 -9.50 -22.93 -8.79
C SER A 397 -9.47 -21.84 -7.73
N LEU A 398 -9.12 -22.20 -6.48
CA LEU A 398 -9.03 -21.28 -5.36
C LEU A 398 -7.92 -20.24 -5.58
N ALA A 399 -6.73 -20.67 -6.01
CA ALA A 399 -5.60 -19.80 -6.32
C ALA A 399 -5.94 -18.79 -7.43
N LYS A 400 -6.61 -19.23 -8.51
CA LYS A 400 -7.04 -18.36 -9.61
C LYS A 400 -8.03 -17.29 -9.13
N LYS A 401 -9.06 -17.69 -8.39
CA LYS A 401 -10.06 -16.77 -7.83
C LYS A 401 -9.44 -15.80 -6.84
N GLY A 402 -8.53 -16.29 -6.00
CA GLY A 402 -7.75 -15.46 -5.08
C GLY A 402 -6.93 -14.42 -5.83
N HIS A 403 -6.15 -14.86 -6.83
CA HIS A 403 -5.34 -14.00 -7.68
C HIS A 403 -6.16 -12.93 -8.41
N GLU A 404 -7.30 -13.31 -8.99
CA GLU A 404 -8.21 -12.39 -9.67
C GLU A 404 -8.77 -11.35 -8.71
N TYR A 405 -9.23 -11.77 -7.52
CA TYR A 405 -9.79 -10.87 -6.52
C TYR A 405 -8.75 -9.83 -6.06
N VAL A 406 -7.52 -10.25 -5.79
CA VAL A 406 -6.50 -9.34 -5.24
C VAL A 406 -5.99 -8.32 -6.25
N GLN A 407 -6.29 -8.45 -7.56
CA GLN A 407 -5.93 -7.43 -8.56
C GLN A 407 -6.50 -6.05 -8.26
N ARG A 408 -7.55 -5.94 -7.44
CA ARG A 408 -8.06 -4.63 -6.96
C ARG A 408 -7.06 -3.88 -6.08
N PHE A 409 -6.15 -4.58 -5.39
CA PHE A 409 -5.19 -4.00 -4.45
C PHE A 409 -3.92 -3.50 -5.13
N ARG A 410 -3.98 -3.07 -6.39
CA ARG A 410 -2.83 -2.52 -7.10
C ARG A 410 -2.55 -1.10 -6.63
N TRP A 411 -1.27 -0.73 -6.62
CA TRP A 411 -0.87 0.63 -6.29
C TRP A 411 -1.56 1.68 -7.15
N ASP A 412 -1.77 1.42 -8.45
CA ASP A 412 -2.46 2.34 -9.37
C ASP A 412 -3.84 2.75 -8.84
N ASN A 413 -4.60 1.80 -8.29
CA ASN A 413 -5.91 2.07 -7.71
C ASN A 413 -5.81 2.87 -6.40
N ALA A 414 -4.83 2.55 -5.55
CA ALA A 414 -4.62 3.24 -4.28
C ALA A 414 -4.20 4.70 -4.48
N ILE A 415 -3.29 4.94 -5.44
CA ILE A 415 -2.78 6.28 -5.73
C ILE A 415 -3.86 7.16 -6.37
N GLU A 416 -4.67 6.64 -7.30
CA GLU A 416 -5.78 7.39 -7.91
C GLU A 416 -6.82 7.82 -6.87
N LYS A 417 -7.12 6.95 -5.90
CA LYS A 417 -8.01 7.30 -4.79
C LYS A 417 -7.38 8.37 -3.89
N MET A 418 -6.08 8.27 -3.62
CA MET A 418 -5.37 9.24 -2.78
C MET A 418 -5.35 10.63 -3.43
N GLU A 419 -5.12 10.71 -4.74
CA GLU A 419 -5.18 11.96 -5.49
C GLU A 419 -6.57 12.59 -5.43
N LYS A 420 -7.62 11.82 -5.67
CA LYS A 420 -9.00 12.31 -5.52
C LYS A 420 -9.27 12.84 -4.12
N VAL A 421 -8.73 12.20 -3.08
CA VAL A 421 -8.82 12.74 -1.71
C VAL A 421 -8.10 14.08 -1.64
N ILE A 422 -6.83 14.16 -2.05
CA ILE A 422 -6.01 15.38 -2.03
C ILE A 422 -6.68 16.54 -2.79
N GLU A 423 -7.21 16.29 -3.99
CA GLU A 423 -7.87 17.29 -4.84
C GLU A 423 -9.20 17.80 -4.26
N SER A 424 -9.88 16.95 -3.49
CA SER A 424 -11.17 17.27 -2.88
C SER A 424 -11.07 17.93 -1.50
N LEU A 425 -9.88 17.97 -0.91
CA LEU A 425 -9.61 18.79 0.28
C LEU A 425 -9.74 20.26 -0.13
#